data_AF-A0A7V9NKC8-F1
#
_entry.id   AF-A0A7V9NKC8-F1
#
_cell.length_a   1.000
_cell.length_b   1.000
_cell.length_c   1.000
_cell.angle_alpha   90.00
_cell.angle_beta   90.00
_cell.angle_gamma   90.00
#
_symmetry.space_group_name_H-M   'P 1'
#
loop_
_entity.id
_entity.type
_entity.pdbx_description
1 polymer ?
#
loop_
_entity_poly.entity_id
_entity_poly.type
_entity_poly.pdbx_seq_one_letter_code
_entity_poly.pdbx_strand_id
1 'polypeptide(L)'
;RKGSSTAVEERWHSLRMRVQFTSSIRMGDFIVGSSGDFGPTFLSAIDVETGKVLWQDRRFSRANLLLADGKLVVLDEEGLLGLARTSRHGLEVLAEHQVLTSWSWTTPTLVGSNLYIRDKKTIAKLELPQR
;
A
#
# COMPACT_ATOMS: atom_id res chain seq x y z
N ARG A 1 -1.15 -14.38 25.64
CA ARG A 1 -2.23 -15.10 26.35
C ARG A 1 -1.77 -15.44 27.75
N LYS A 2 -2.57 -15.14 28.76
CA LYS A 2 -2.38 -15.63 30.14
C LYS A 2 -3.55 -16.57 30.43
N GLY A 3 -3.33 -17.87 30.25
CA GLY A 3 -4.41 -18.88 30.28
C GLY A 3 -5.44 -18.65 29.17
N SER A 4 -6.73 -18.59 29.52
CA SER A 4 -7.85 -18.31 28.60
C SER A 4 -8.00 -16.84 28.22
N SER A 5 -7.25 -15.93 28.85
CA SER A 5 -7.34 -14.49 28.58
C SER A 5 -6.26 -14.00 27.59
N THR A 6 -6.66 -13.10 26.70
CA THR A 6 -5.75 -12.33 25.85
C THR A 6 -5.54 -10.96 26.50
N ALA A 7 -4.36 -10.73 27.05
CA ALA A 7 -3.91 -9.40 27.45
C ALA A 7 -3.18 -8.75 26.26
N VAL A 8 -3.49 -7.49 25.99
CA VAL A 8 -2.87 -6.67 24.94
C VAL A 8 -2.13 -5.52 25.62
N GLU A 9 -0.95 -5.20 25.10
CA GLU A 9 -0.12 -4.07 25.53
C GLU A 9 0.23 -3.27 24.27
N GLU A 10 0.11 -1.94 24.35
CA GLU A 10 0.59 -1.07 23.28
C GLU A 10 2.12 -1.14 23.21
N ARG A 11 2.67 -1.48 22.05
CA ARG A 11 4.13 -1.50 21.85
C ARG A 11 4.69 -0.13 21.55
N TRP A 12 3.98 0.63 20.72
CA TRP A 12 4.29 2.01 20.39
C TRP A 12 3.07 2.63 19.70
N HIS A 13 3.04 3.96 19.68
CA HIS A 13 2.09 4.77 18.93
C HIS A 13 2.86 5.86 18.17
N SER A 14 2.48 6.12 16.92
CA SER A 14 3.16 7.11 16.06
C SER A 14 2.17 7.79 15.12
N LEU A 15 2.23 9.12 15.07
CA LEU A 15 1.49 9.94 14.10
C LEU A 15 2.25 10.15 12.78
N ARG A 16 3.43 9.52 12.63
CA ARG A 16 4.27 9.69 11.44
C ARG A 16 3.84 8.84 10.25
N MET A 17 3.06 7.78 10.49
CA MET A 17 2.37 7.02 9.46
C MET A 17 0.88 7.00 9.78
N ARG A 18 0.11 7.77 9.00
CA ARG A 18 -1.34 7.91 9.20
C ARG A 18 -2.06 7.10 8.14
N VAL A 19 -2.55 5.93 8.53
CA VAL A 19 -3.05 4.93 7.58
C VAL A 19 -4.52 5.18 7.25
N GLN A 20 -4.80 6.20 6.44
CA GLN A 20 -6.17 6.47 5.97
C GLN A 20 -6.69 5.33 5.09
N PHE A 21 -5.85 4.80 4.19
CA PHE A 21 -6.16 3.60 3.42
C PHE A 21 -5.58 2.39 4.15
N THR A 22 -6.44 1.48 4.59
CA THR A 22 -6.10 0.38 5.50
C THR A 22 -5.37 -0.79 4.84
N SER A 23 -4.96 -0.65 3.59
CA SER A 23 -4.21 -1.64 2.80
C SER A 23 -2.69 -1.61 3.06
N SER A 24 -2.27 -1.36 4.31
CA SER A 24 -0.85 -1.46 4.68
C SER A 24 -0.38 -2.92 4.71
N ILE A 25 0.85 -3.16 4.26
CA ILE A 25 1.42 -4.51 4.10
C ILE A 25 2.64 -4.65 5.00
N ARG A 26 2.66 -5.68 5.84
CA ARG A 26 3.85 -6.07 6.59
C ARG A 26 4.77 -6.95 5.74
N MET A 27 6.03 -6.54 5.62
CA MET A 27 7.11 -7.25 4.94
C MET A 27 8.21 -7.55 5.95
N GLY A 28 8.17 -8.73 6.57
CA GLY A 28 9.13 -9.09 7.62
C GLY A 28 9.04 -8.19 8.85
N ASP A 29 10.04 -7.32 9.01
CA ASP A 29 10.24 -6.41 10.14
C ASP A 29 9.85 -4.94 9.83
N PHE A 30 9.32 -4.66 8.64
CA PHE A 30 8.78 -3.36 8.28
C PHE A 30 7.34 -3.45 7.74
N ILE A 31 6.61 -2.35 7.83
CA ILE A 31 5.29 -2.17 7.23
C ILE A 31 5.39 -1.08 6.18
N VAL A 32 4.79 -1.29 5.02
CA VAL A 32 4.62 -0.28 3.97
C VAL A 32 3.14 0.09 3.86
N GLY A 33 2.85 1.37 3.72
CA GLY A 33 1.48 1.84 3.52
C GLY A 33 1.41 3.28 3.03
N SER A 34 0.24 3.66 2.54
CA SER A 34 -0.06 5.05 2.23
C SER A 34 -0.30 5.82 3.53
N SER A 35 0.60 6.75 3.83
CA SER A 35 0.52 7.67 4.95
C SER A 35 -0.09 8.99 4.50
N GLY A 36 -1.09 9.47 5.22
CA GLY A 36 -1.68 10.79 5.05
C GLY A 36 -3.14 10.84 5.47
N ASP A 37 -3.72 12.02 5.31
CA ASP A 37 -5.13 12.32 5.49
C ASP A 37 -5.51 13.45 4.52
N PHE A 38 -6.12 14.54 5.00
CA PHE A 38 -6.27 15.80 4.29
C PHE A 38 -4.95 16.62 4.31
N GLY A 39 -3.94 16.16 3.58
CA GLY A 39 -2.62 16.81 3.51
C GLY A 39 -1.65 16.11 2.55
N PRO A 40 -0.33 16.40 2.64
CA PRO A 40 0.69 15.68 1.87
C PRO A 40 0.60 14.18 2.14
N THR A 41 0.63 13.39 1.07
CA THR A 41 0.51 11.93 1.15
C THR A 41 1.77 11.29 0.59
N PHE A 42 2.19 10.21 1.23
CA PHE A 42 3.42 9.49 0.93
C PHE A 42 3.16 8.00 1.01
N LEU A 43 3.83 7.21 0.17
CA LEU A 43 4.12 5.84 0.57
C LEU A 43 5.23 5.90 1.62
N SER A 44 5.00 5.26 2.76
CA SER A 44 5.95 5.22 3.86
C SER A 44 6.25 3.78 4.23
N ALA A 45 7.50 3.51 4.60
CA ALA A 45 7.82 2.34 5.41
C ALA A 45 8.07 2.73 6.86
N ILE A 46 7.61 1.87 7.78
CA ILE A 46 7.92 1.96 9.20
C ILE A 46 8.50 0.65 9.72
N ASP A 47 9.40 0.74 10.69
CA ASP A 47 9.90 -0.39 11.44
C ASP A 47 8.81 -0.93 12.39
N VAL A 48 8.55 -2.24 12.36
CA VAL A 48 7.48 -2.89 13.13
C VAL A 48 7.74 -2.84 14.63
N GLU A 49 9.00 -2.91 15.06
CA GLU A 49 9.36 -2.98 16.47
C GLU A 49 9.34 -1.61 17.14
N THR A 50 9.71 -0.57 16.40
CA THR A 50 9.97 0.78 16.94
C THR A 50 9.00 1.86 16.45
N GLY A 51 8.23 1.60 15.39
CA GLY A 51 7.34 2.59 14.78
C GLY A 51 8.07 3.74 14.07
N LYS A 52 9.39 3.64 13.89
CA LYS A 52 10.20 4.66 13.21
C LYS A 52 9.98 4.59 11.70
N VAL A 53 9.82 5.76 11.07
CA VAL A 53 9.80 5.88 9.61
C VAL A 53 11.18 5.51 9.07
N LEU A 54 11.21 4.55 8.15
CA LEU A 54 12.41 4.10 7.45
C LEU A 54 12.66 4.92 6.19
N TRP A 55 11.60 5.16 5.42
CA TRP A 55 11.63 6.01 4.23
C TRP A 55 10.23 6.52 3.90
N GLN A 56 10.19 7.57 3.07
CA GLN A 56 8.97 8.12 2.48
C GLN A 56 9.21 8.39 1.00
N ASP A 57 8.23 8.07 0.16
CA ASP A 57 8.24 8.28 -1.29
C ASP A 57 7.01 9.08 -1.71
N ARG A 58 7.21 10.04 -2.62
CA ARG A 58 6.21 11.02 -3.09
C ARG A 58 5.64 10.68 -4.47
N ARG A 59 6.10 9.60 -5.10
CA ARG A 59 5.74 9.26 -6.49
C ARG A 59 4.26 8.91 -6.64
N PHE A 60 3.66 8.30 -5.62
CA PHE A 60 2.24 8.00 -5.59
C PHE A 60 1.54 8.93 -4.60
N SER A 61 0.35 9.38 -4.97
CA SER A 61 -0.59 10.07 -4.08
C SER A 61 -1.18 9.07 -3.05
N ARG A 62 -2.36 9.35 -2.48
CA ARG A 62 -3.03 8.38 -1.58
C ARG A 62 -3.25 7.08 -2.32
N ALA A 63 -2.65 6.00 -1.86
CA ALA A 63 -2.62 4.76 -2.61
C ALA A 63 -3.08 3.55 -1.83
N ASN A 64 -3.79 2.66 -2.52
CA ASN A 64 -4.06 1.32 -2.05
C ASN A 64 -2.93 0.39 -2.49
N LEU A 65 -2.58 -0.55 -1.64
CA LEU A 65 -1.53 -1.54 -1.92
C LEU A 65 -2.09 -2.96 -1.96
N LEU A 66 -1.45 -3.77 -2.78
CA LEU A 66 -1.63 -5.23 -2.84
C LEU A 66 -0.25 -5.88 -3.01
N LEU A 67 0.03 -6.95 -2.29
CA LEU A 67 1.26 -7.74 -2.46
C LEU A 67 0.96 -8.96 -3.33
N ALA A 68 1.69 -9.12 -4.44
CA ALA A 68 1.60 -10.30 -5.30
C ALA A 68 2.98 -10.62 -5.89
N ASP A 69 3.37 -11.90 -5.89
CA ASP A 69 4.66 -12.36 -6.44
C ASP A 69 5.88 -11.52 -5.96
N GLY A 70 5.88 -11.19 -4.66
CA GLY A 70 6.93 -10.38 -4.02
C GLY A 70 7.01 -8.92 -4.51
N LYS A 71 5.97 -8.42 -5.19
CA LYS A 71 5.89 -7.03 -5.70
C LYS A 71 4.65 -6.35 -5.13
N LEU A 72 4.79 -5.05 -4.91
CA LEU A 72 3.67 -4.17 -4.60
C LEU A 72 2.98 -3.79 -5.91
N VAL A 73 1.68 -4.03 -5.97
CA VAL A 73 0.77 -3.36 -6.89
C VAL A 73 0.21 -2.15 -6.15
N VAL A 74 0.47 -0.97 -6.69
CA VAL A 74 0.10 0.32 -6.11
C VAL A 74 -0.97 0.93 -7.01
N LEU A 75 -2.14 1.25 -6.48
CA LEU A 75 -3.14 2.03 -7.21
C LEU A 75 -3.42 3.31 -6.42
N ASP A 76 -3.00 4.44 -6.96
CA ASP A 76 -3.20 5.72 -6.32
C ASP A 76 -4.59 6.32 -6.60
N GLU A 77 -4.95 7.37 -5.87
CA GLU A 77 -6.28 7.95 -5.91
C GLU A 77 -6.59 8.64 -7.23
N GLU A 78 -5.57 9.00 -8.01
CA GLU A 78 -5.71 9.61 -9.32
C GLU A 78 -5.79 8.56 -10.44
N GLY A 79 -5.58 7.28 -10.12
CA GLY A 79 -5.70 6.17 -11.06
C GLY A 79 -4.38 5.73 -11.68
N LEU A 80 -3.24 6.17 -11.13
CA LEU A 80 -1.92 5.69 -11.52
C LEU A 80 -1.71 4.31 -10.90
N LEU A 81 -1.51 3.31 -11.77
CA LEU A 81 -1.17 1.95 -11.38
C LEU A 81 0.34 1.75 -11.48
N GLY A 82 0.98 1.43 -10.36
CA GLY A 82 2.39 1.10 -10.26
C GLY A 82 2.63 -0.37 -9.91
N LEU A 83 3.72 -0.91 -10.43
CA LEU A 83 4.32 -2.17 -9.97
C LEU A 83 5.69 -1.85 -9.37
N ALA A 84 5.94 -2.26 -8.14
CA ALA A 84 7.16 -1.90 -7.42
C ALA A 84 7.73 -3.05 -6.59
N ARG A 85 9.04 -3.00 -6.36
CA ARG A 85 9.71 -3.73 -5.26
C ARG A 85 9.93 -2.76 -4.11
N THR A 86 9.94 -3.30 -2.90
CA THR A 86 10.22 -2.50 -1.71
C THR A 86 11.17 -3.22 -0.78
N SER A 87 11.96 -2.45 -0.04
CA SER A 87 12.81 -2.92 1.05
C SER A 87 12.76 -1.93 2.21
N ARG A 88 13.50 -2.22 3.28
CA ARG A 88 13.72 -1.27 4.37
C ARG A 88 14.39 0.05 3.92
N HIS A 89 14.97 0.10 2.72
CA HIS A 89 15.75 1.24 2.24
C HIS A 89 15.04 2.10 1.19
N GLY A 90 13.93 1.62 0.63
CA GLY A 90 13.17 2.41 -0.34
C GLY A 90 12.22 1.60 -1.20
N LEU A 91 11.68 2.30 -2.19
CA LEU A 91 10.77 1.79 -3.22
C LEU A 91 11.49 1.83 -4.58
N GLU A 92 11.46 0.70 -5.30
CA GLU A 92 11.93 0.60 -6.68
C GLU A 92 10.71 0.40 -7.57
N VAL A 93 10.34 1.41 -8.35
CA VAL A 93 9.22 1.33 -9.29
C VAL A 93 9.69 0.65 -10.58
N LEU A 94 9.06 -0.48 -10.91
CA LEU A 94 9.38 -1.29 -12.08
C LEU A 94 8.59 -0.85 -13.32
N ALA A 95 7.35 -0.42 -13.12
CA ALA A 95 6.47 0.08 -14.17
C ALA A 95 5.36 0.95 -13.56
N GLU A 96 4.86 1.91 -14.35
CA GLU A 96 3.72 2.75 -13.99
C GLU A 96 2.86 3.06 -15.22
N HIS A 97 1.54 3.12 -15.04
CA HIS A 97 0.61 3.46 -16.11
C HIS A 97 -0.67 4.10 -15.58
N GLN A 98 -1.15 5.13 -16.27
CA GLN A 98 -2.45 5.73 -15.97
C GLN A 98 -3.57 4.83 -16.50
N VAL A 99 -4.34 4.21 -15.60
CA VAL A 99 -5.35 3.20 -15.98
C VAL A 99 -6.78 3.62 -15.65
N LEU A 100 -6.95 4.63 -14.80
CA LEU A 100 -8.22 5.23 -14.42
C LEU A 100 -8.13 6.75 -14.55
N THR A 101 -9.28 7.45 -14.58
CA THR A 101 -9.30 8.91 -14.82
C THR A 101 -10.18 9.67 -13.82
N SER A 102 -10.67 8.98 -12.80
CA SER A 102 -11.43 9.55 -11.69
C SER A 102 -10.92 9.00 -10.36
N TRP A 103 -11.46 9.50 -9.24
CA TRP A 103 -10.99 9.12 -7.92
C TRP A 103 -11.12 7.61 -7.65
N SER A 104 -10.00 6.99 -7.30
CA SER A 104 -9.86 5.55 -7.08
C SER A 104 -9.45 5.25 -5.63
N TRP A 105 -10.44 5.10 -4.74
CA TRP A 105 -10.20 4.76 -3.33
C TRP A 105 -10.44 3.28 -3.01
N THR A 106 -10.79 2.48 -4.02
CA THR A 106 -11.03 1.04 -3.86
C THR A 106 -9.70 0.28 -3.93
N THR A 107 -9.47 -0.62 -2.98
CA THR A 107 -8.29 -1.50 -3.02
C THR A 107 -8.34 -2.40 -4.26
N PRO A 108 -7.26 -2.47 -5.06
CA PRO A 108 -7.23 -3.37 -6.22
C PRO A 108 -7.30 -4.82 -5.76
N THR A 109 -8.00 -5.66 -6.55
CA THR A 109 -8.20 -7.08 -6.22
C THR A 109 -7.60 -7.96 -7.32
N LEU A 110 -6.76 -8.91 -6.95
CA LEU A 110 -6.13 -9.84 -7.89
C LEU A 110 -6.74 -11.24 -7.75
N VAL A 111 -7.18 -11.82 -8.87
CA VAL A 111 -7.66 -13.20 -8.97
C VAL A 111 -6.94 -13.91 -10.12
N GLY A 112 -6.03 -14.82 -9.79
CA GLY A 112 -5.10 -15.38 -10.77
C GLY A 112 -4.25 -14.27 -11.38
N SER A 113 -4.31 -14.10 -12.70
CA SER A 113 -3.67 -12.99 -13.42
C SER A 113 -4.58 -11.80 -13.69
N ASN A 114 -5.80 -11.79 -13.17
CA ASN A 114 -6.78 -10.73 -13.42
C ASN A 114 -6.78 -9.72 -12.29
N LEU A 115 -6.31 -8.51 -12.57
CA LEU A 115 -6.35 -7.39 -11.66
C LEU A 115 -7.60 -6.56 -11.90
N TYR A 116 -8.48 -6.51 -10.91
CA TYR A 116 -9.68 -5.70 -10.91
C TYR A 116 -9.42 -4.39 -10.20
N ILE A 117 -9.72 -3.29 -10.89
CA ILE A 117 -9.54 -1.92 -10.41
C ILE A 117 -10.82 -1.12 -10.65
N ARG A 118 -11.00 -0.07 -9.85
CA ARG A 118 -12.22 0.74 -9.90
C ARG A 118 -11.97 2.18 -9.47
N ASP A 119 -12.49 3.12 -10.27
CA ASP A 119 -12.72 4.50 -9.85
C ASP A 119 -14.23 4.79 -9.71
N LYS A 120 -14.59 6.08 -9.55
CA LYS A 120 -16.00 6.52 -9.44
C LYS A 120 -16.86 6.24 -10.68
N LYS A 121 -16.25 6.05 -11.86
CA LYS A 121 -16.94 5.94 -13.15
C LYS A 121 -16.79 4.56 -13.79
N THR A 122 -15.71 3.86 -13.50
CA THR A 122 -15.25 2.69 -14.26
C THR A 122 -14.87 1.56 -13.31
N ILE A 123 -15.24 0.33 -13.68
CA ILE A 123 -14.64 -0.90 -13.18
C ILE A 123 -13.93 -1.54 -14.36
N ALA A 124 -12.65 -1.85 -14.22
CA ALA A 124 -11.84 -2.44 -15.27
C ALA A 124 -11.16 -3.73 -14.78
N LYS A 125 -10.94 -4.65 -15.74
CA LYS A 125 -10.10 -5.83 -15.57
C LYS A 125 -8.84 -5.62 -16.40
N LEU A 126 -7.69 -5.71 -15.76
CA LEU A 126 -6.39 -5.76 -16.43
C LEU A 126 -5.83 -7.18 -16.32
N GLU A 127 -5.23 -7.67 -17.39
CA GLU A 127 -4.52 -8.94 -17.37
C GLU A 127 -3.04 -8.69 -17.11
N LEU A 128 -2.54 -9.24 -16.02
CA LEU A 128 -1.12 -9.20 -15.71
C LEU A 128 -0.40 -10.33 -16.47
N PRO A 129 0.79 -10.05 -17.04
CA PRO A 129 1.56 -11.08 -17.70
C PRO A 129 1.90 -12.20 -16.72
N GLN A 130 1.62 -13.44 -17.13
CA GLN A 130 2.05 -14.63 -16.41
C GLN A 130 3.48 -14.94 -16.85
N ARG A 131 4.35 -15.31 -15.90
CA ARG A 131 5.70 -15.78 -16.20
C ARG A 131 5.65 -17.19 -16.77
#